data_AF-A0A9D5L293-F1
#
_entry.id   AF-A0A9D5L293-F1
#
_cell.length_a   1.000
_cell.length_b   1.000
_cell.length_c   1.000
_cell.angle_alpha   90.00
_cell.angle_beta   90.00
_cell.angle_gamma   90.00
#
_symmetry.space_group_name_H-M   'P 1'
#
loop_
_entity.id
_entity.type
_entity.pdbx_description
1 polymer ?
#
loop_
_entity_poly.entity_id
_entity_poly.type
_entity_poly.pdbx_seq_one_letter_code
_entity_poly.pdbx_strand_id
1 'polypeptide(L)'
;MKKSILYLTLLAILTSCTNSMIDEPTTRETAVEATSTQIPLETAIKTAERYVTSLKDHPTRTSSLEVGKIEYITPSKATRACDQNPSYYIINFEDNEGFAIVPADTRLPQEAYAFSNESSLSLQDTILNKSLSLFLNSLPSPDNYSNTTRAIGDEDAKPVTTKLEKIVSPILSYEVTNWHQGAPYNKYCPVKNDTICAVGCPAMAVGMILSAFQYPKSYNGYSFPWFVINFGSNKDYTARMLQVIGSKSLLDQFYGIKVSGILFLETNKIEDTFTKLGYDYRTTVINEEDMNSSLSQNSPVLVVGCNRTSNYGHVWAIDGYAHASETYSTYTKDLGNYYHCVWGWGGKSNGYFRCLNLGTNNAGIGGDTPFVDSGGKIINGPVFDQGVSLGVIIYYNFSIAK
;
A
#
# COMPACT_ATOMS: atom_id res chain seq x y z
N MET A 1 -77.10 -31.31 -33.37
CA MET A 1 -76.51 -31.85 -32.13
C MET A 1 -76.60 -30.77 -31.06
N LYS A 2 -77.49 -30.97 -30.08
CA LYS A 2 -77.22 -30.99 -28.63
C LYS A 2 -76.25 -29.89 -28.15
N LYS A 3 -76.56 -29.05 -27.16
CA LYS A 3 -77.70 -28.90 -26.25
C LYS A 3 -77.53 -27.56 -25.52
N SER A 4 -78.65 -26.87 -25.33
CA SER A 4 -79.12 -26.16 -24.12
C SER A 4 -78.17 -25.23 -23.34
N ILE A 5 -78.44 -23.91 -23.27
CA ILE A 5 -79.44 -23.23 -22.37
C ILE A 5 -78.90 -23.20 -20.92
N LEU A 6 -78.73 -22.05 -20.25
CA LEU A 6 -79.83 -21.34 -19.60
C LEU A 6 -79.45 -19.90 -19.18
N TYR A 7 -80.27 -18.95 -19.60
CA TYR A 7 -80.41 -17.58 -19.08
C TYR A 7 -80.98 -17.60 -17.65
N LEU A 8 -80.63 -16.64 -16.79
CA LEU A 8 -81.59 -15.60 -16.38
C LEU A 8 -80.98 -14.56 -15.43
N THR A 9 -81.41 -13.34 -15.70
CA THR A 9 -81.31 -12.04 -15.03
C THR A 9 -82.04 -11.93 -13.68
N LEU A 10 -81.58 -11.06 -12.77
CA LEU A 10 -82.31 -9.98 -12.04
C LEU A 10 -81.39 -9.37 -10.97
N LEU A 11 -80.99 -8.10 -11.05
CA LEU A 11 -81.62 -6.86 -10.55
C LEU A 11 -81.60 -6.64 -9.02
N ALA A 12 -80.78 -5.66 -8.62
CA ALA A 12 -80.85 -4.68 -7.51
C ALA A 12 -81.15 -5.12 -6.07
N ILE A 13 -80.37 -4.60 -5.11
CA ILE A 13 -80.83 -3.87 -3.90
C ILE A 13 -79.64 -3.07 -3.32
N LEU A 14 -79.89 -1.78 -3.03
CA LEU A 14 -79.10 -0.89 -2.18
C LEU A 14 -79.59 -1.01 -0.72
N THR A 15 -78.69 -1.13 0.25
CA THR A 15 -78.83 -0.69 1.66
C THR A 15 -77.44 -0.76 2.32
N SER A 16 -76.75 0.34 2.64
CA SER A 16 -76.89 1.20 3.84
C SER A 16 -76.77 0.47 5.18
N CYS A 17 -75.55 0.41 5.72
CA CYS A 17 -75.30 0.35 7.16
C CYS A 17 -74.17 1.33 7.51
N THR A 18 -74.52 2.34 8.30
CA THR A 18 -73.62 3.22 9.07
C THR A 18 -73.05 2.46 10.27
N ASN A 19 -71.74 2.52 10.52
CA ASN A 19 -71.21 2.99 11.81
C ASN A 19 -69.67 2.98 11.90
N SER A 20 -69.17 4.06 12.50
CA SER A 20 -67.98 4.24 13.36
C SER A 20 -66.59 3.87 12.85
N MET A 21 -65.86 4.95 12.52
CA MET A 21 -64.45 5.24 12.78
C MET A 21 -63.61 4.15 13.47
N ILE A 22 -62.58 3.68 12.77
CA ILE A 22 -61.22 3.51 13.31
C ILE A 22 -60.28 4.01 12.21
N ASP A 23 -59.66 5.18 12.42
CA ASP A 23 -58.54 5.63 11.60
C ASP A 23 -57.37 4.66 11.83
N GLU A 24 -56.95 3.94 10.79
CA GLU A 24 -55.64 3.30 10.80
C GLU A 24 -54.57 4.40 10.73
N PRO A 25 -53.54 4.37 11.61
CA PRO A 25 -52.45 5.31 11.50
C PRO A 25 -51.69 5.00 10.22
N THR A 26 -51.76 5.90 9.25
CA THR A 26 -50.90 5.86 8.08
C THR A 26 -49.47 6.10 8.56
N THR A 27 -48.71 5.02 8.76
CA THR A 27 -47.26 5.07 8.85
C THR A 27 -46.77 5.66 7.54
N ARG A 28 -46.46 6.96 7.54
CA ARG A 28 -45.54 7.55 6.57
C ARG A 28 -44.24 6.78 6.72
N GLU A 29 -44.01 5.80 5.85
CA GLU A 29 -42.65 5.40 5.50
C GLU A 29 -41.96 6.66 4.96
N THR A 30 -41.25 7.36 5.84
CA THR A 30 -40.13 8.19 5.40
C THR A 30 -39.16 7.26 4.71
N ALA A 31 -39.23 7.21 3.38
CA ALA A 31 -38.17 6.70 2.56
C ALA A 31 -36.90 7.46 2.98
N VAL A 32 -36.03 6.79 3.72
CA VAL A 32 -34.66 7.25 3.94
C VAL A 32 -34.04 7.25 2.55
N GLU A 33 -33.90 8.43 1.93
CA GLU A 33 -33.09 8.56 0.73
C GLU A 33 -31.73 7.96 1.07
N ALA A 34 -31.36 6.87 0.38
CA ALA A 34 -30.06 6.26 0.54
C ALA A 34 -29.01 7.29 0.11
N THR A 35 -28.44 8.01 1.08
CA THR A 35 -27.31 8.89 0.86
C THR A 35 -26.21 8.08 0.21
N SER A 36 -25.84 8.45 -1.02
CA SER A 36 -24.76 7.79 -1.76
C SER A 36 -23.49 7.80 -0.90
N THR A 37 -22.84 6.65 -0.76
CA THR A 37 -21.55 6.53 -0.07
C THR A 37 -20.38 6.94 -0.97
N GLN A 38 -20.64 7.35 -2.22
CA GLN A 38 -19.58 7.68 -3.17
C GLN A 38 -19.01 9.08 -2.89
N ILE A 39 -17.68 9.16 -2.78
CA ILE A 39 -16.97 10.44 -2.72
C ILE A 39 -16.87 11.00 -4.15
N PRO A 40 -17.33 12.24 -4.41
CA PRO A 40 -17.17 12.88 -5.70
C PRO A 40 -15.69 13.05 -6.07
N LEU A 41 -15.37 12.83 -7.36
CA LEU A 41 -13.99 12.90 -7.84
C LEU A 41 -13.32 14.25 -7.56
N GLU A 42 -14.05 15.37 -7.68
CA GLU A 42 -13.52 16.70 -7.36
C GLU A 42 -13.07 16.82 -5.90
N THR A 43 -13.81 16.21 -4.98
CA THR A 43 -13.45 16.16 -3.54
C THR A 43 -12.20 15.30 -3.34
N ALA A 44 -12.12 14.17 -4.03
CA ALA A 44 -10.95 13.28 -3.99
C ALA A 44 -9.69 13.95 -4.55
N ILE A 45 -9.80 14.70 -5.66
CA ILE A 45 -8.71 15.48 -6.25
C ILE A 45 -8.18 16.51 -5.25
N LYS A 46 -9.06 17.29 -4.60
CA LYS A 46 -8.65 18.28 -3.58
C LYS A 46 -7.94 17.62 -2.39
N THR A 47 -8.36 16.42 -2.00
CA THR A 47 -7.66 15.64 -0.99
C THR A 47 -6.29 15.20 -1.49
N ALA A 48 -6.18 14.65 -2.70
CA ALA A 48 -4.91 14.27 -3.30
C ALA A 48 -3.93 15.46 -3.38
N GLU A 49 -4.38 16.61 -3.89
CA GLU A 49 -3.59 17.83 -3.99
C GLU A 49 -3.04 18.27 -2.64
N ARG A 50 -3.90 18.24 -1.60
CA ARG A 50 -3.52 18.63 -0.24
C ARG A 50 -2.38 17.77 0.32
N TYR A 51 -2.41 16.45 0.09
CA TYR A 51 -1.34 15.56 0.56
C TYR A 51 -0.06 15.71 -0.28
N VAL A 52 -0.17 15.78 -1.61
CA VAL A 52 1.01 15.92 -2.47
C VAL A 52 1.72 17.26 -2.26
N THR A 53 0.96 18.36 -2.14
CA THR A 53 1.54 19.68 -1.85
C THR A 53 2.16 19.77 -0.46
N SER A 54 1.70 18.95 0.51
CA SER A 54 2.28 18.92 1.86
C SER A 54 3.73 18.40 1.90
N LEU A 55 4.20 17.71 0.85
CA LEU A 55 5.58 17.25 0.70
C LEU A 55 6.52 18.30 0.08
N LYS A 56 5.99 19.37 -0.54
CA LYS A 56 6.83 20.36 -1.22
C LYS A 56 7.47 21.30 -0.18
N ASP A 57 8.81 21.40 -0.19
CA ASP A 57 9.55 22.39 0.60
C ASP A 57 9.11 23.80 0.20
N HIS A 58 8.45 24.52 1.11
CA HIS A 58 7.76 25.78 0.84
C HIS A 58 6.64 25.66 -0.22
N PRO A 59 5.42 25.24 0.16
CA PRO A 59 4.29 25.22 -0.76
C PRO A 59 4.03 26.65 -1.25
N THR A 60 4.41 26.93 -2.49
CA THR A 60 4.01 28.18 -3.15
C THR A 60 2.50 28.20 -3.22
N ARG A 61 1.85 29.25 -2.70
CA ARG A 61 0.39 29.44 -2.62
C ARG A 61 -0.36 29.35 -3.97
N THR A 62 0.29 28.97 -5.07
CA THR A 62 -0.19 29.14 -6.45
C THR A 62 0.10 27.96 -7.39
N SER A 63 0.77 26.88 -6.97
CA SER A 63 0.92 25.71 -7.84
C SER A 63 -0.30 24.79 -7.67
N SER A 64 -1.35 25.03 -8.45
CA SER A 64 -2.39 24.02 -8.66
C SER A 64 -1.76 22.86 -9.42
N LEU A 65 -1.77 21.66 -8.85
CA LEU A 65 -1.30 20.48 -9.55
C LEU A 65 -2.29 20.14 -10.66
N GLU A 66 -1.82 19.94 -11.88
CA GLU A 66 -2.68 19.52 -12.97
C GLU A 66 -2.92 18.00 -12.87
N VAL A 67 -4.18 17.59 -12.84
CA VAL A 67 -4.54 16.17 -12.81
C VAL A 67 -4.28 15.55 -14.16
N GLY A 68 -3.48 14.49 -14.17
CA GLY A 68 -3.25 13.67 -15.34
C GLY A 68 -4.13 12.41 -15.33
N LYS A 69 -3.51 11.25 -15.06
CA LYS A 69 -4.21 9.96 -15.13
C LYS A 69 -4.89 9.59 -13.81
N ILE A 70 -6.17 9.23 -13.89
CA ILE A 70 -6.93 8.63 -12.78
C ILE A 70 -7.17 7.14 -13.04
N GLU A 71 -6.89 6.30 -12.05
CA GLU A 71 -7.25 4.88 -12.03
C GLU A 71 -8.17 4.57 -10.84
N TYR A 72 -8.91 3.48 -10.92
CA TYR A 72 -9.99 3.13 -9.99
C TYR A 72 -9.72 1.75 -9.38
N ILE A 73 -9.81 1.64 -8.05
CA ILE A 73 -9.74 0.35 -7.35
C ILE A 73 -11.16 -0.03 -6.92
N THR A 74 -11.72 -1.07 -7.51
CA THR A 74 -13.08 -1.56 -7.24
C THR A 74 -13.07 -2.81 -6.37
N PRO A 75 -14.08 -3.04 -5.51
CA PRO A 75 -14.24 -4.30 -4.79
C PRO A 75 -14.31 -5.49 -5.74
N SER A 76 -13.60 -6.57 -5.42
CA SER A 76 -13.55 -7.80 -6.22
C SER A 76 -14.84 -8.64 -6.18
N LYS A 77 -15.78 -8.35 -5.27
CA LYS A 77 -17.07 -9.06 -5.10
C LYS A 77 -18.27 -8.31 -5.72
N ALA A 78 -18.06 -7.52 -6.77
CA ALA A 78 -19.17 -6.85 -7.45
C ALA A 78 -20.09 -7.89 -8.14
N THR A 79 -21.17 -8.28 -7.47
CA THR A 79 -22.13 -9.28 -7.99
C THR A 79 -23.32 -8.63 -8.69
N ARG A 80 -23.46 -7.31 -8.59
CA ARG A 80 -24.47 -6.48 -9.28
C ARG A 80 -23.81 -5.30 -9.99
N ALA A 81 -24.46 -4.78 -11.04
CA ALA A 81 -23.97 -3.60 -11.77
C ALA A 81 -23.85 -2.32 -10.90
N CYS A 82 -24.51 -2.29 -9.73
CA CYS A 82 -24.43 -1.21 -8.73
C CYS A 82 -23.20 -1.34 -7.80
N ASP A 83 -22.55 -2.51 -7.75
CA ASP A 83 -21.37 -2.79 -6.90
C ASP A 83 -20.04 -2.42 -7.59
N GLN A 84 -20.10 -1.72 -8.73
CA GLN A 84 -18.95 -1.28 -9.53
C GLN A 84 -18.34 0.04 -9.04
N ASN A 85 -18.87 0.60 -7.95
CA ASN A 85 -18.35 1.83 -7.38
C ASN A 85 -16.92 1.61 -6.85
N PRO A 86 -15.98 2.51 -7.17
CA PRO A 86 -14.61 2.38 -6.70
C PRO A 86 -14.56 2.58 -5.19
N SER A 87 -13.75 1.77 -4.51
CA SER A 87 -13.36 1.96 -3.11
C SER A 87 -12.28 3.03 -2.98
N TYR A 88 -11.42 3.17 -4.00
CA TYR A 88 -10.33 4.14 -4.02
C TYR A 88 -10.13 4.73 -5.42
N TYR A 89 -9.65 5.97 -5.44
CA TYR A 89 -9.07 6.60 -6.63
C TYR A 89 -7.54 6.62 -6.49
N ILE A 90 -6.84 6.32 -7.59
CA ILE A 90 -5.43 6.64 -7.78
C ILE A 90 -5.38 7.86 -8.68
N ILE A 91 -4.91 8.99 -8.16
CA ILE A 91 -4.86 10.26 -8.88
C ILE A 91 -3.38 10.56 -9.14
N ASN A 92 -2.96 10.53 -10.40
CA ASN A 92 -1.64 11.00 -10.82
C ASN A 92 -1.74 12.43 -11.32
N PHE A 93 -0.75 13.24 -10.98
CA PHE A 93 -0.59 14.59 -11.50
C PHE A 93 0.31 14.56 -12.74
N GLU A 94 0.11 15.52 -13.64
CA GLU A 94 0.92 15.69 -14.86
C GLU A 94 2.40 15.93 -14.52
N ASP A 95 3.27 15.79 -15.53
CA ASP A 95 4.72 16.07 -15.42
C ASP A 95 5.46 15.29 -14.30
N ASN A 96 4.92 14.15 -13.85
CA ASN A 96 5.39 13.39 -12.68
C ASN A 96 5.41 14.21 -11.38
N GLU A 97 4.52 15.19 -11.23
CA GLU A 97 4.39 15.98 -10.00
C GLU A 97 3.80 15.20 -8.80
N GLY A 98 3.56 13.90 -8.97
CA GLY A 98 3.16 13.03 -7.88
C GLY A 98 1.94 12.17 -8.15
N PHE A 99 1.55 11.43 -7.11
CA PHE A 99 0.31 10.69 -7.08
C PHE A 99 -0.29 10.71 -5.67
N ALA A 100 -1.58 10.38 -5.57
CA ALA A 100 -2.18 9.99 -4.30
C ALA A 100 -3.19 8.85 -4.48
N ILE A 101 -3.29 7.98 -3.49
CA ILE A 101 -4.36 7.00 -3.33
C ILE A 101 -5.30 7.55 -2.26
N VAL A 102 -6.54 7.83 -2.62
CA VAL A 102 -7.55 8.44 -1.74
C VAL A 102 -8.84 7.62 -1.75
N PRO A 103 -9.59 7.61 -0.65
CA PRO A 103 -10.86 6.89 -0.58
C PRO A 103 -11.83 7.44 -1.63
N ALA A 104 -12.62 6.54 -2.18
CA ALA A 104 -13.74 6.84 -3.06
C ALA A 104 -15.09 6.50 -2.40
N ASP A 105 -15.08 5.91 -1.21
CA ASP A 105 -16.27 5.62 -0.41
C ASP A 105 -16.20 6.33 0.97
N THR A 106 -17.29 6.99 1.38
CA THR A 106 -17.40 7.77 2.62
C THR A 106 -17.31 6.93 3.89
N ARG A 107 -17.49 5.61 3.81
CA ARG A 107 -17.35 4.68 4.94
C ARG A 107 -15.90 4.48 5.36
N LEU A 108 -14.96 4.72 4.45
CA LEU A 108 -13.53 4.64 4.74
C LEU A 108 -13.04 5.89 5.51
N PRO A 109 -11.94 5.78 6.27
CA PRO A 109 -11.19 6.95 6.75
C PRO A 109 -10.88 7.94 5.61
N GLN A 110 -11.28 9.20 5.80
CA GLN A 110 -11.19 10.28 4.80
C GLN A 110 -9.78 10.92 4.69
N GLU A 111 -8.75 10.08 4.59
CA GLU A 111 -7.33 10.45 4.51
C GLU A 111 -6.67 9.77 3.31
N ALA A 112 -5.54 10.28 2.82
CA ALA A 112 -4.79 9.59 1.78
C ALA A 112 -4.17 8.30 2.32
N TYR A 113 -4.13 7.24 1.52
CA TYR A 113 -3.54 5.95 1.88
C TYR A 113 -2.10 5.83 1.37
N ALA A 114 -1.78 6.54 0.30
CA ALA A 114 -0.43 6.73 -0.19
C ALA A 114 -0.34 8.04 -0.96
N PHE A 115 0.84 8.67 -0.99
CA PHE A 115 1.09 9.87 -1.79
C PHE A 115 2.57 10.08 -2.08
N SER A 116 2.88 10.80 -3.14
CA SER A 116 4.24 11.16 -3.57
C SER A 116 4.20 12.51 -4.27
N ASN A 117 5.29 13.27 -4.27
CA ASN A 117 5.47 14.51 -5.02
C ASN A 117 6.48 14.39 -6.19
N GLU A 118 6.94 13.18 -6.51
CA GLU A 118 8.01 12.99 -7.49
C GLU A 118 7.86 11.69 -8.33
N SER A 119 6.73 10.99 -8.24
CA SER A 119 6.50 9.77 -9.00
C SER A 119 5.03 9.58 -9.39
N SER A 120 4.78 8.58 -10.24
CA SER A 120 3.44 8.14 -10.62
C SER A 120 3.17 6.70 -10.14
N LEU A 121 1.89 6.35 -9.99
CA LEU A 121 1.43 5.00 -9.66
C LEU A 121 0.42 4.51 -10.69
N SER A 122 0.65 3.29 -11.20
CA SER A 122 -0.31 2.58 -12.05
C SER A 122 -0.61 1.18 -11.54
N LEU A 123 -1.87 0.74 -11.64
CA LEU A 123 -2.25 -0.63 -11.30
C LEU A 123 -1.52 -1.65 -12.17
N GLN A 124 -1.14 -1.29 -13.39
CA GLN A 124 -0.39 -2.16 -14.28
C GLN A 124 0.99 -2.52 -13.70
N ASP A 125 1.60 -1.62 -12.92
CA ASP A 125 2.92 -1.86 -12.33
C ASP A 125 2.88 -3.02 -11.32
N THR A 126 1.73 -3.29 -10.71
CA THR A 126 1.51 -4.39 -9.74
C THR A 126 1.67 -5.78 -10.35
N ILE A 127 1.65 -5.90 -11.69
CA ILE A 127 1.91 -7.16 -12.38
C ILE A 127 3.32 -7.64 -12.10
N LEU A 128 4.29 -6.73 -12.06
CA LEU A 128 5.70 -7.05 -11.82
C LEU A 128 6.16 -6.59 -10.43
N ASN A 129 5.72 -5.41 -9.98
CA ASN A 129 5.95 -4.90 -8.63
C ASN A 129 4.96 -5.53 -7.64
N LYS A 130 5.28 -6.75 -7.22
CA LYS A 130 4.46 -7.48 -6.27
C LYS A 130 4.50 -6.92 -4.84
N SER A 131 5.55 -6.20 -4.45
CA SER A 131 5.58 -5.45 -3.19
C SER A 131 4.46 -4.40 -3.15
N LEU A 132 4.32 -3.62 -4.23
CA LEU A 132 3.22 -2.66 -4.37
C LEU A 132 1.86 -3.36 -4.42
N SER A 133 1.78 -4.52 -5.11
CA SER A 133 0.56 -5.33 -5.11
C SER A 133 0.14 -5.77 -3.70
N LEU A 134 1.08 -6.11 -2.81
CA LEU A 134 0.76 -6.45 -1.42
C LEU A 134 0.10 -5.27 -0.70
N PHE A 135 0.63 -4.06 -0.86
CA PHE A 135 0.06 -2.86 -0.26
C PHE A 135 -1.36 -2.57 -0.77
N LEU A 136 -1.58 -2.63 -2.09
CA LEU A 136 -2.91 -2.36 -2.64
C LEU A 136 -3.94 -3.42 -2.21
N ASN A 137 -3.51 -4.67 -2.11
CA ASN A 137 -4.35 -5.75 -1.58
C ASN A 137 -4.60 -5.62 -0.07
N SER A 138 -3.79 -4.83 0.65
CA SER A 138 -4.00 -4.56 2.08
C SER A 138 -4.91 -3.36 2.36
N LEU A 139 -5.37 -2.65 1.31
CA LEU A 139 -6.33 -1.56 1.48
C LEU A 139 -7.63 -2.09 2.09
N PRO A 140 -8.17 -1.43 3.14
CA PRO A 140 -9.37 -1.91 3.81
C PRO A 140 -10.59 -1.86 2.88
N SER A 141 -11.47 -2.86 3.01
CA SER A 141 -12.75 -2.83 2.29
C SER A 141 -13.70 -1.84 2.97
N PRO A 142 -14.44 -0.99 2.22
CA PRO A 142 -15.53 -0.19 2.79
C PRO A 142 -16.58 -1.01 3.53
N ASP A 143 -16.77 -2.28 3.14
CA ASP A 143 -17.74 -3.18 3.78
C ASP A 143 -17.32 -3.64 5.19
N ASN A 144 -16.05 -3.45 5.56
CA ASN A 144 -15.58 -3.68 6.92
C ASN A 144 -16.04 -2.57 7.89
N TYR A 145 -16.58 -1.46 7.37
CA TYR A 145 -17.10 -0.35 8.14
C TYR A 145 -18.62 -0.36 8.04
N SER A 146 -19.32 -0.28 9.17
CA SER A 146 -20.78 -0.23 9.16
C SER A 146 -21.27 1.13 8.64
N ASN A 147 -22.43 1.14 7.98
CA ASN A 147 -23.12 2.39 7.63
C ASN A 147 -23.48 3.24 8.86
N THR A 148 -23.47 2.63 10.06
CA THR A 148 -23.70 3.29 11.35
C THR A 148 -22.42 3.88 11.96
N THR A 149 -21.24 3.44 11.52
CA THR A 149 -19.95 4.11 11.77
C THR A 149 -19.70 5.25 10.77
N ARG A 150 -20.75 6.01 10.42
CA ARG A 150 -20.53 7.44 10.16
C ARG A 150 -19.95 7.97 11.46
N ALA A 151 -18.67 8.31 11.47
CA ALA A 151 -18.00 8.78 12.67
C ALA A 151 -18.90 9.84 13.31
N ILE A 152 -19.42 9.53 14.50
CA ILE A 152 -20.17 10.47 15.32
C ILE A 152 -19.15 11.55 15.71
N GLY A 153 -19.09 12.62 14.91
CA GLY A 153 -18.07 13.65 14.96
C GLY A 153 -18.04 14.48 13.67
N ASP A 154 -19.04 15.35 13.52
CA ASP A 154 -19.14 16.48 12.57
C ASP A 154 -19.02 16.18 11.07
N GLU A 155 -20.17 15.94 10.41
CA GLU A 155 -20.30 15.60 8.98
C GLU A 155 -19.99 16.72 7.98
N ASP A 156 -19.59 17.93 8.41
CA ASP A 156 -19.41 19.09 7.49
C ASP A 156 -18.02 19.76 7.55
N ALA A 157 -17.16 19.41 8.51
CA ALA A 157 -15.86 20.06 8.62
C ALA A 157 -14.85 19.41 7.65
N LYS A 158 -14.58 20.06 6.51
CA LYS A 158 -13.40 19.71 5.70
C LYS A 158 -12.13 20.11 6.47
N PRO A 159 -11.06 19.29 6.45
CA PRO A 159 -9.81 19.69 7.06
C PRO A 159 -9.34 20.98 6.40
N VAL A 160 -9.00 21.98 7.23
CA VAL A 160 -8.53 23.29 6.79
C VAL A 160 -7.14 23.16 6.19
N THR A 161 -6.30 22.30 6.78
CA THR A 161 -4.94 21.99 6.33
C THR A 161 -4.56 20.56 6.71
N THR A 162 -3.80 19.89 5.83
CA THR A 162 -2.99 18.72 6.20
C THR A 162 -1.58 19.20 6.49
N LYS A 163 -0.99 18.72 7.56
CA LYS A 163 0.37 19.06 7.96
C LYS A 163 1.18 17.80 8.19
N LEU A 164 2.42 17.81 7.70
CA LEU A 164 3.42 16.82 8.04
C LEU A 164 4.32 17.44 9.12
N GLU A 165 4.29 16.88 10.33
CA GLU A 165 4.89 17.52 11.52
C GLU A 165 6.26 16.94 11.90
N LYS A 166 6.48 15.67 11.59
CA LYS A 166 7.77 14.99 11.79
C LYS A 166 8.15 14.30 10.50
N ILE A 167 9.16 14.84 9.81
CA ILE A 167 9.65 14.30 8.55
C ILE A 167 11.09 13.82 8.76
N VAL A 168 11.30 12.54 8.58
CA VAL A 168 12.62 12.01 8.22
C VAL A 168 12.62 11.86 6.71
N SER A 169 13.36 12.73 6.04
CA SER A 169 13.53 12.73 4.59
C SER A 169 14.13 11.40 4.11
N PRO A 170 13.86 10.99 2.85
CA PRO A 170 14.47 9.79 2.28
C PRO A 170 15.99 9.77 2.45
N ILE A 171 16.50 8.69 3.07
CA ILE A 171 17.93 8.49 3.37
C ILE A 171 18.70 8.09 2.11
N LEU A 172 18.09 7.34 1.19
CA LEU A 172 18.77 6.83 0.01
C LEU A 172 18.98 7.94 -1.03
N SER A 173 20.13 7.94 -1.69
CA SER A 173 20.40 8.86 -2.80
C SER A 173 19.43 8.65 -3.96
N TYR A 174 19.16 9.72 -4.72
CA TYR A 174 18.32 9.67 -5.91
C TYR A 174 18.70 8.54 -6.89
N GLU A 175 19.99 8.27 -7.11
CA GLU A 175 20.39 7.17 -8.01
C GLU A 175 19.95 5.80 -7.48
N VAL A 176 20.03 5.59 -6.16
CA VAL A 176 19.65 4.33 -5.50
C VAL A 176 18.14 4.12 -5.56
N THR A 177 17.33 5.16 -5.32
CA THR A 177 15.86 5.07 -5.38
C THR A 177 15.36 4.78 -6.81
N ASN A 178 16.19 5.05 -7.82
CA ASN A 178 15.95 4.78 -9.24
C ASN A 178 16.54 3.45 -9.75
N TRP A 179 17.03 2.57 -8.88
CA TRP A 179 17.39 1.21 -9.30
C TRP A 179 16.15 0.40 -9.69
N HIS A 180 16.30 -0.46 -10.71
CA HIS A 180 15.28 -1.39 -11.14
C HIS A 180 15.88 -2.75 -11.53
N GLN A 181 15.05 -3.79 -11.65
CA GLN A 181 15.54 -5.17 -11.73
C GLN A 181 15.99 -5.63 -13.13
N GLY A 182 15.94 -4.74 -14.13
CA GLY A 182 16.26 -5.04 -15.52
C GLY A 182 17.62 -4.45 -15.94
N ALA A 183 17.84 -4.32 -17.24
CA ALA A 183 19.07 -3.71 -17.77
C ALA A 183 19.13 -2.21 -17.45
N PRO A 184 20.28 -1.64 -17.04
CA PRO A 184 21.60 -2.29 -17.00
C PRO A 184 21.92 -3.03 -15.69
N TYR A 185 21.07 -2.93 -14.67
CA TYR A 185 21.33 -3.48 -13.33
C TYR A 185 21.45 -5.01 -13.29
N ASN A 186 20.81 -5.71 -14.23
CA ASN A 186 20.90 -7.16 -14.34
C ASN A 186 22.05 -7.65 -15.21
N LYS A 187 22.95 -6.78 -15.72
CA LYS A 187 23.99 -7.12 -16.72
C LYS A 187 24.76 -8.41 -16.43
N TYR A 188 25.04 -8.71 -15.17
CA TYR A 188 25.83 -9.87 -14.76
C TYR A 188 24.99 -11.04 -14.22
N CYS A 189 23.67 -10.90 -14.16
CA CYS A 189 22.77 -11.98 -13.72
C CYS A 189 22.82 -13.17 -14.70
N PRO A 190 22.48 -14.39 -14.24
CA PRO A 190 22.47 -15.57 -15.10
C PRO A 190 21.59 -15.42 -16.34
N VAL A 191 21.98 -16.07 -17.43
CA VAL A 191 21.20 -16.15 -18.67
C VAL A 191 20.34 -17.42 -18.65
N LYS A 192 19.06 -17.30 -18.96
CA LYS A 192 18.13 -18.42 -19.19
C LYS A 192 17.40 -18.19 -20.51
N ASN A 193 17.39 -19.19 -21.38
CA ASN A 193 16.76 -19.11 -22.72
C ASN A 193 17.17 -17.82 -23.45
N ASP A 194 18.49 -17.58 -23.54
CA ASP A 194 19.11 -16.42 -24.18
C ASP A 194 18.69 -15.04 -23.62
N THR A 195 18.01 -15.02 -22.47
CA THR A 195 17.56 -13.81 -21.80
C THR A 195 18.23 -13.67 -20.44
N ILE A 196 18.79 -12.49 -20.16
CA ILE A 196 19.38 -12.18 -18.86
C ILE A 196 18.26 -12.15 -17.81
N CYS A 197 18.41 -12.92 -16.73
CA CYS A 197 17.42 -12.96 -15.65
C CYS A 197 17.31 -11.60 -14.94
N ALA A 198 16.19 -11.37 -14.25
CA ALA A 198 16.02 -10.17 -13.43
C ALA A 198 16.96 -10.20 -12.20
N VAL A 199 17.31 -9.03 -11.66
CA VAL A 199 18.10 -8.91 -10.43
C VAL A 199 17.39 -9.59 -9.25
N GLY A 200 16.08 -9.41 -9.11
CA GLY A 200 15.30 -9.87 -7.96
C GLY A 200 15.19 -8.81 -6.86
N CYS A 201 13.99 -8.68 -6.28
CA CYS A 201 13.73 -7.73 -5.21
C CYS A 201 14.59 -7.95 -3.94
N PRO A 202 14.98 -9.18 -3.53
CA PRO A 202 15.82 -9.33 -2.34
C PRO A 202 17.21 -8.74 -2.52
N ALA A 203 17.88 -9.05 -3.63
CA ALA A 203 19.21 -8.47 -3.93
C ALA A 203 19.15 -6.95 -4.09
N MET A 204 18.07 -6.43 -4.69
CA MET A 204 17.83 -5.00 -4.83
C MET A 204 17.72 -4.30 -3.47
N ALA A 205 16.81 -4.77 -2.61
CA ALA A 205 16.56 -4.17 -1.31
C ALA A 205 17.78 -4.28 -0.37
N VAL A 206 18.46 -5.44 -0.35
CA VAL A 206 19.72 -5.57 0.40
C VAL A 206 20.75 -4.56 -0.11
N GLY A 207 20.93 -4.44 -1.43
CA GLY A 207 21.85 -3.45 -2.02
C GLY A 207 21.52 -2.01 -1.62
N MET A 208 20.24 -1.66 -1.53
CA MET A 208 19.78 -0.35 -1.07
C MET A 208 20.18 -0.10 0.39
N ILE A 209 19.99 -1.07 1.29
CA ILE A 209 20.47 -0.95 2.68
C ILE A 209 21.98 -0.73 2.72
N LEU A 210 22.76 -1.57 2.03
CA LEU A 210 24.22 -1.44 2.01
C LEU A 210 24.69 -0.08 1.49
N SER A 211 23.96 0.49 0.51
CA SER A 211 24.28 1.80 -0.07
C SER A 211 24.20 2.95 0.93
N ALA A 212 23.31 2.86 1.93
CA ALA A 212 23.17 3.87 2.98
C ALA A 212 24.39 3.91 3.91
N PHE A 213 24.96 2.74 4.20
CA PHE A 213 26.14 2.60 5.05
C PHE A 213 27.46 2.65 4.27
N GLN A 214 27.39 2.49 2.95
CA GLN A 214 28.56 2.42 2.07
C GLN A 214 29.57 1.36 2.54
N TYR A 215 29.06 0.17 2.87
CA TYR A 215 29.84 -0.95 3.40
C TYR A 215 29.24 -2.31 2.97
N PRO A 216 30.04 -3.36 2.74
CA PRO A 216 31.51 -3.39 2.74
C PRO A 216 32.12 -2.72 1.50
N LYS A 217 33.42 -2.41 1.51
CA LYS A 217 34.11 -1.86 0.33
C LYS A 217 34.36 -2.89 -0.78
N SER A 218 34.27 -4.18 -0.45
CA SER A 218 34.44 -5.29 -1.38
C SER A 218 33.91 -6.58 -0.79
N TYR A 219 33.54 -7.53 -1.64
CA TYR A 219 33.19 -8.90 -1.24
C TYR A 219 33.58 -9.89 -2.34
N ASN A 220 34.16 -11.03 -1.98
CA ASN A 220 34.60 -12.09 -2.91
C ASN A 220 35.40 -11.57 -4.13
N GLY A 221 36.35 -10.65 -3.90
CA GLY A 221 37.20 -10.10 -4.96
C GLY A 221 36.55 -9.01 -5.82
N TYR A 222 35.30 -8.63 -5.58
CA TYR A 222 34.63 -7.53 -6.25
C TYR A 222 34.62 -6.28 -5.38
N SER A 223 35.04 -5.15 -5.93
CA SER A 223 35.00 -3.85 -5.25
C SER A 223 33.62 -3.20 -5.37
N PHE A 224 33.19 -2.53 -4.30
CA PHE A 224 31.98 -1.73 -4.24
C PHE A 224 32.38 -0.25 -4.04
N PRO A 225 32.70 0.48 -5.13
CA PRO A 225 33.04 1.90 -5.05
C PRO A 225 31.76 2.71 -4.78
N TRP A 226 31.39 2.84 -3.51
CA TRP A 226 30.09 3.38 -3.09
C TRP A 226 29.77 4.76 -3.62
N PHE A 227 30.76 5.64 -3.77
CA PHE A 227 30.53 6.94 -4.41
C PHE A 227 29.99 6.79 -5.85
N VAL A 228 30.54 5.86 -6.63
CA VAL A 228 30.06 5.58 -8.00
C VAL A 228 28.70 4.88 -7.98
N ILE A 229 28.48 3.99 -7.01
CA ILE A 229 27.21 3.26 -6.87
C ILE A 229 26.05 4.21 -6.49
N ASN A 230 26.30 5.16 -5.58
CA ASN A 230 25.28 6.06 -5.04
C ASN A 230 25.08 7.34 -5.87
N PHE A 231 26.08 7.77 -6.63
CA PHE A 231 26.03 9.07 -7.31
C PHE A 231 26.50 9.02 -8.76
N GLY A 232 26.96 7.86 -9.25
CA GLY A 232 27.48 7.69 -10.59
C GLY A 232 26.42 7.33 -11.62
N SER A 233 26.59 7.85 -12.83
CA SER A 233 25.77 7.46 -13.99
C SER A 233 26.08 6.05 -14.50
N ASN A 234 27.33 5.57 -14.34
CA ASN A 234 27.75 4.24 -14.75
C ASN A 234 27.25 3.15 -13.78
N LYS A 235 26.36 2.30 -14.26
CA LYS A 235 25.70 1.25 -13.47
C LYS A 235 26.44 -0.09 -13.44
N ASP A 236 27.64 -0.19 -14.01
CA ASP A 236 28.38 -1.46 -14.07
C ASP A 236 28.75 -2.02 -12.69
N TYR A 237 29.27 -1.16 -11.80
CA TYR A 237 29.57 -1.53 -10.42
C TYR A 237 28.30 -1.90 -9.64
N THR A 238 27.21 -1.15 -9.85
CA THR A 238 25.91 -1.46 -9.26
C THR A 238 25.40 -2.82 -9.73
N ALA A 239 25.44 -3.09 -11.04
CA ALA A 239 25.02 -4.37 -11.60
C ALA A 239 25.85 -5.53 -11.07
N ARG A 240 27.16 -5.34 -10.91
CA ARG A 240 28.04 -6.36 -10.33
C ARG A 240 27.74 -6.59 -8.85
N MET A 241 27.58 -5.53 -8.07
CA MET A 241 27.24 -5.61 -6.65
C MET A 241 25.92 -6.37 -6.45
N LEU A 242 24.87 -6.00 -7.20
CA LEU A 242 23.56 -6.67 -7.13
C LEU A 242 23.64 -8.16 -7.48
N GLN A 243 24.41 -8.52 -8.51
CA GLN A 243 24.67 -9.93 -8.86
C GLN A 243 25.41 -10.69 -7.75
N VAL A 244 26.41 -10.07 -7.11
CA VAL A 244 27.17 -10.66 -6.00
C VAL A 244 26.25 -10.90 -4.79
N ILE A 245 25.41 -9.92 -4.43
CA ILE A 245 24.41 -10.05 -3.36
C ILE A 245 23.47 -11.22 -3.65
N GLY A 246 22.99 -11.35 -4.88
CA GLY A 246 22.13 -12.45 -5.29
C GLY A 246 22.84 -13.78 -5.55
N SER A 247 24.13 -13.92 -5.27
CA SER A 247 24.88 -15.15 -5.57
C SER A 247 24.71 -16.22 -4.48
N LYS A 248 25.16 -17.45 -4.78
CA LYS A 248 25.15 -18.59 -3.85
C LYS A 248 25.91 -18.35 -2.55
N SER A 249 26.92 -17.47 -2.54
CA SER A 249 27.66 -17.15 -1.31
C SER A 249 26.85 -16.30 -0.33
N LEU A 250 25.91 -15.51 -0.84
CA LEU A 250 25.06 -14.59 -0.08
C LEU A 250 23.61 -15.07 -0.09
N LEU A 251 22.72 -14.40 -0.82
CA LEU A 251 21.28 -14.68 -0.75
C LEU A 251 20.87 -16.03 -1.32
N ASP A 252 21.70 -16.67 -2.15
CA ASP A 252 21.36 -17.93 -2.84
C ASP A 252 19.93 -17.92 -3.43
N GLN A 253 19.59 -16.81 -4.09
CA GLN A 253 18.28 -16.60 -4.67
C GLN A 253 18.12 -17.38 -5.97
N PHE A 254 16.90 -17.81 -6.28
CA PHE A 254 16.62 -18.33 -7.60
C PHE A 254 16.61 -17.20 -8.63
N TYR A 255 17.08 -17.48 -9.84
CA TYR A 255 17.05 -16.54 -10.96
C TYR A 255 16.01 -16.94 -11.99
N GLY A 256 15.20 -15.99 -12.44
CA GLY A 256 14.25 -16.18 -13.53
C GLY A 256 14.16 -14.96 -14.44
N ILE A 257 13.65 -15.19 -15.66
CA ILE A 257 13.55 -14.13 -16.69
C ILE A 257 12.64 -12.99 -16.22
N LYS A 258 11.49 -13.32 -15.60
CA LYS A 258 10.53 -12.33 -15.11
C LYS A 258 10.68 -12.02 -13.62
N VAL A 259 11.10 -13.01 -12.84
CA VAL A 259 11.16 -12.92 -11.38
C VAL A 259 12.38 -13.70 -10.90
N SER A 260 13.16 -13.07 -10.01
CA SER A 260 14.21 -13.69 -9.22
C SER A 260 13.92 -13.39 -7.74
N GLY A 261 14.26 -14.29 -6.83
CA GLY A 261 13.98 -14.07 -5.42
C GLY A 261 14.29 -15.24 -4.50
N ILE A 262 13.79 -15.15 -3.28
CA ILE A 262 13.86 -16.20 -2.26
C ILE A 262 12.44 -16.63 -1.89
N LEU A 263 12.28 -17.85 -1.40
CA LEU A 263 11.00 -18.26 -0.81
C LEU A 263 10.83 -17.57 0.54
N PHE A 264 9.58 -17.30 0.94
CA PHE A 264 9.31 -16.61 2.21
C PHE A 264 9.81 -17.39 3.44
N LEU A 265 9.77 -18.72 3.40
CA LEU A 265 10.28 -19.58 4.47
C LEU A 265 11.82 -19.61 4.53
N GLU A 266 12.50 -19.02 3.55
CA GLU A 266 13.97 -18.92 3.49
C GLU A 266 14.46 -17.51 3.82
N THR A 267 13.71 -16.74 4.61
CA THR A 267 14.08 -15.39 5.04
C THR A 267 15.37 -15.35 5.87
N ASN A 268 15.77 -16.47 6.48
CA ASN A 268 17.07 -16.65 7.09
C ASN A 268 18.25 -16.40 6.11
N LYS A 269 18.04 -16.52 4.79
CA LYS A 269 19.07 -16.18 3.79
C LYS A 269 19.41 -14.69 3.77
N ILE A 270 18.45 -13.81 4.12
CA ILE A 270 18.69 -12.37 4.27
C ILE A 270 19.57 -12.12 5.51
N GLU A 271 19.26 -12.81 6.60
CA GLU A 271 19.99 -12.77 7.87
C GLU A 271 21.44 -13.20 7.68
N ASP A 272 21.65 -14.39 7.11
CA ASP A 272 22.97 -14.93 6.78
C ASP A 272 23.74 -13.97 5.86
N THR A 273 23.06 -13.30 4.94
CA THR A 273 23.68 -12.33 4.02
C THR A 273 24.20 -11.12 4.79
N PHE A 274 23.41 -10.51 5.67
CA PHE A 274 23.85 -9.38 6.47
C PHE A 274 24.98 -9.76 7.42
N THR A 275 24.90 -10.91 8.09
CA THR A 275 26.00 -11.42 8.94
C THR A 275 27.29 -11.62 8.15
N LYS A 276 27.23 -12.27 6.98
CA LYS A 276 28.41 -12.47 6.11
C LYS A 276 28.99 -11.16 5.57
N LEU A 277 28.16 -10.13 5.42
CA LEU A 277 28.58 -8.80 5.00
C LEU A 277 29.06 -7.93 6.17
N GLY A 278 29.04 -8.44 7.41
CA GLY A 278 29.52 -7.74 8.60
C GLY A 278 28.54 -6.74 9.18
N TYR A 279 27.24 -7.05 9.13
CA TYR A 279 26.19 -6.21 9.73
C TYR A 279 25.55 -6.88 10.94
N ASP A 280 25.38 -6.08 11.98
CA ASP A 280 24.39 -6.31 13.03
C ASP A 280 23.07 -5.65 12.63
N TYR A 281 21.96 -6.25 13.07
CA TYR A 281 20.62 -5.74 12.83
C TYR A 281 19.67 -6.22 13.94
N ARG A 282 18.51 -5.57 14.04
CA ARG A 282 17.38 -6.07 14.82
C ARG A 282 16.27 -6.52 13.89
N THR A 283 15.43 -7.41 14.40
CA THR A 283 14.23 -7.83 13.68
C THR A 283 13.00 -7.76 14.56
N THR A 284 11.90 -7.34 13.96
CA THR A 284 10.60 -7.29 14.64
C THR A 284 9.49 -7.59 13.63
N VAL A 285 8.28 -7.76 14.14
CA VAL A 285 7.07 -7.60 13.32
C VAL A 285 6.85 -6.10 13.09
N ILE A 286 5.65 -5.64 12.75
CA ILE A 286 5.43 -4.21 12.61
C ILE A 286 5.38 -3.53 13.97
N ASN A 287 6.38 -2.67 14.20
CA ASN A 287 6.49 -1.78 15.33
C ASN A 287 6.94 -0.40 14.81
N GLU A 288 6.01 0.56 14.83
CA GLU A 288 6.27 1.90 14.32
C GLU A 288 7.34 2.65 15.11
N GLU A 289 7.42 2.44 16.43
CA GLU A 289 8.43 3.08 17.28
C GLU A 289 9.85 2.63 16.90
N ASP A 290 10.04 1.32 16.74
CA ASP A 290 11.30 0.73 16.29
C ASP A 290 11.70 1.21 14.89
N MET A 291 10.75 1.24 13.95
CA MET A 291 10.98 1.75 12.59
C MET A 291 11.36 3.22 12.62
N ASN A 292 10.59 4.06 13.30
CA ASN A 292 10.83 5.50 13.42
C ASN A 292 12.18 5.78 14.08
N SER A 293 12.55 5.01 15.10
CA SER A 293 13.84 5.11 15.79
C SER A 293 15.00 4.76 14.86
N SER A 294 14.88 3.68 14.06
CA SER A 294 15.87 3.31 13.05
C SER A 294 16.05 4.40 12.00
N LEU A 295 14.95 4.87 11.41
CA LEU A 295 14.96 5.88 10.36
C LEU A 295 15.54 7.21 10.87
N SER A 296 15.19 7.63 12.09
CA SER A 296 15.73 8.84 12.71
C SER A 296 17.26 8.78 12.94
N GLN A 297 17.86 7.59 12.87
CA GLN A 297 19.30 7.37 13.00
C GLN A 297 20.00 7.17 11.65
N ASN A 298 19.36 7.55 10.53
CA ASN A 298 19.83 7.31 9.17
C ASN A 298 20.06 5.82 8.85
N SER A 299 19.35 4.92 9.54
CA SER A 299 19.35 3.49 9.25
C SER A 299 18.05 3.14 8.52
N PRO A 300 18.06 2.95 7.18
CA PRO A 300 16.90 2.48 6.46
C PRO A 300 16.45 1.10 6.97
N VAL A 301 15.19 0.81 6.74
CA VAL A 301 14.50 -0.40 7.17
C VAL A 301 14.30 -1.31 5.96
N LEU A 302 14.59 -2.59 6.10
CA LEU A 302 14.26 -3.59 5.08
C LEU A 302 13.01 -4.34 5.48
N VAL A 303 12.02 -4.37 4.59
CA VAL A 303 10.75 -5.03 4.83
C VAL A 303 10.64 -6.25 3.94
N VAL A 304 10.29 -7.38 4.54
CA VAL A 304 9.88 -8.59 3.83
C VAL A 304 8.40 -8.79 4.06
N GLY A 305 7.60 -8.67 3.01
CA GLY A 305 6.18 -9.00 3.01
C GLY A 305 5.92 -10.28 2.21
N CYS A 306 4.91 -11.05 2.58
CA CYS A 306 4.48 -12.19 1.77
C CYS A 306 2.97 -12.36 1.77
N ASN A 307 2.49 -12.99 0.71
CA ASN A 307 1.19 -13.62 0.70
C ASN A 307 1.38 -15.10 1.12
N ARG A 308 0.89 -15.45 2.32
CA ARG A 308 1.07 -16.79 2.94
C ARG A 308 0.44 -17.92 2.11
N THR A 309 -0.49 -17.62 1.22
CA THR A 309 -1.08 -18.62 0.31
C THR A 309 -0.13 -18.99 -0.83
N SER A 310 0.71 -18.04 -1.27
CA SER A 310 1.62 -18.23 -2.40
C SER A 310 3.06 -18.60 -1.99
N ASN A 311 3.44 -18.37 -0.73
CA ASN A 311 4.80 -18.51 -0.19
C ASN A 311 5.90 -17.68 -0.89
N TYR A 312 5.53 -16.76 -1.79
CA TYR A 312 6.46 -15.81 -2.39
C TYR A 312 6.63 -14.59 -1.48
N GLY A 313 7.88 -14.31 -1.12
CA GLY A 313 8.28 -13.11 -0.40
C GLY A 313 8.58 -11.96 -1.36
N HIS A 314 8.28 -10.75 -0.92
CA HIS A 314 8.58 -9.50 -1.59
C HIS A 314 9.35 -8.61 -0.62
N VAL A 315 10.43 -8.02 -1.11
CA VAL A 315 11.38 -7.28 -0.28
C VAL A 315 11.52 -5.87 -0.82
N TRP A 316 11.46 -4.88 0.05
CA TRP A 316 11.65 -3.47 -0.31
C TRP A 316 12.33 -2.72 0.84
N ALA A 317 12.77 -1.50 0.56
CA ALA A 317 13.35 -0.62 1.57
C ALA A 317 12.33 0.45 1.98
N ILE A 318 12.36 0.83 3.25
CA ILE A 318 11.79 2.06 3.78
C ILE A 318 12.95 2.92 4.21
N ASP A 319 13.01 4.15 3.73
CA ASP A 319 14.16 5.03 3.97
C ASP A 319 13.76 6.42 4.48
N GLY A 320 12.50 6.62 4.82
CA GLY A 320 12.01 7.85 5.43
C GLY A 320 10.63 7.65 6.02
N TYR A 321 10.15 8.65 6.76
CA TYR A 321 8.76 8.66 7.22
C TYR A 321 8.27 10.08 7.48
N ALA A 322 6.95 10.25 7.45
CA ALA A 322 6.26 11.48 7.78
C ALA A 322 5.11 11.18 8.74
N HIS A 323 5.04 11.91 9.85
CA HIS A 323 3.88 11.90 10.75
C HIS A 323 2.89 12.96 10.30
N ALA A 324 1.64 12.55 10.00
CA ALA A 324 0.63 13.44 9.44
C ALA A 324 -0.48 13.75 10.45
N SER A 325 -0.93 14.99 10.43
CA SER A 325 -2.12 15.43 11.14
C SER A 325 -3.00 16.30 10.24
N GLU A 326 -4.29 16.30 10.52
CA GLU A 326 -5.28 17.14 9.86
C GLU A 326 -5.91 18.09 10.87
N THR A 327 -5.86 19.39 10.58
CA THR A 327 -6.48 20.42 11.41
C THR A 327 -7.85 20.76 10.88
N TYR A 328 -8.85 20.61 11.73
CA TYR A 328 -10.22 21.04 11.53
C TYR A 328 -10.47 22.34 12.31
N SER A 329 -11.62 22.97 12.11
CA SER A 329 -11.97 24.22 12.81
C SER A 329 -11.98 24.10 14.33
N THR A 330 -12.21 22.90 14.87
CA THR A 330 -12.45 22.68 16.30
C THR A 330 -11.47 21.68 16.94
N TYR A 331 -10.72 20.90 16.15
CA TYR A 331 -9.78 19.91 16.65
C TYR A 331 -8.68 19.59 15.63
N THR A 332 -7.60 18.95 16.08
CA THR A 332 -6.60 18.33 15.20
C THR A 332 -6.73 16.82 15.32
N LYS A 333 -6.82 16.14 14.18
CA LYS A 333 -6.84 14.69 14.06
C LYS A 333 -5.42 14.20 13.78
N ASP A 334 -4.91 13.32 14.63
CA ASP A 334 -3.70 12.56 14.37
C ASP A 334 -4.03 11.43 13.37
N LEU A 335 -3.28 11.35 12.27
CA LEU A 335 -3.43 10.33 11.23
C LEU A 335 -2.38 9.22 11.32
N GLY A 336 -1.37 9.40 12.17
CA GLY A 336 -0.24 8.48 12.32
C GLY A 336 0.85 8.66 11.28
N ASN A 337 1.66 7.61 11.11
CA ASN A 337 2.86 7.63 10.27
C ASN A 337 2.61 7.12 8.85
N TYR A 338 3.28 7.77 7.90
CA TYR A 338 3.46 7.31 6.53
C TYR A 338 4.93 7.03 6.30
N TYR A 339 5.24 5.91 5.67
CA TYR A 339 6.61 5.48 5.44
C TYR A 339 6.99 5.64 3.98
N HIS A 340 8.15 6.23 3.71
CA HIS A 340 8.66 6.37 2.36
C HIS A 340 9.17 5.02 1.86
N CYS A 341 8.45 4.40 0.94
CA CYS A 341 8.76 3.09 0.39
C CYS A 341 9.51 3.21 -0.94
N VAL A 342 10.63 2.49 -1.03
CA VAL A 342 11.44 2.35 -2.25
C VAL A 342 11.31 0.92 -2.76
N TRP A 343 10.57 0.75 -3.86
CA TRP A 343 10.16 -0.57 -4.34
C TRP A 343 11.20 -1.30 -5.21
N GLY A 344 12.22 -0.60 -5.70
CA GLY A 344 13.21 -1.16 -6.64
C GLY A 344 12.68 -1.34 -8.06
N TRP A 345 11.86 -0.40 -8.52
CA TRP A 345 11.25 -0.37 -9.86
C TRP A 345 11.52 0.94 -10.61
N GLY A 346 12.67 1.57 -10.35
CA GLY A 346 13.13 2.74 -11.11
C GLY A 346 12.36 4.01 -10.74
N GLY A 347 12.22 4.29 -9.44
CA GLY A 347 11.47 5.45 -8.93
C GLY A 347 9.95 5.30 -9.00
N LYS A 348 9.42 4.43 -9.88
CA LYS A 348 7.98 4.24 -10.05
C LYS A 348 7.30 3.85 -8.75
N SER A 349 6.22 4.58 -8.45
CA SER A 349 5.40 4.42 -7.26
C SER A 349 6.12 4.58 -5.93
N ASN A 350 7.38 5.05 -5.91
CA ASN A 350 8.02 5.42 -4.66
C ASN A 350 7.26 6.61 -4.04
N GLY A 351 7.11 6.60 -2.73
CA GLY A 351 6.32 7.60 -2.03
C GLY A 351 6.02 7.19 -0.60
N TYR A 352 5.19 7.98 0.06
CA TYR A 352 4.76 7.79 1.44
C TYR A 352 3.50 6.93 1.47
N PHE A 353 3.60 5.76 2.11
CA PHE A 353 2.50 4.81 2.23
C PHE A 353 2.11 4.66 3.70
N ARG A 354 0.81 4.61 3.97
CA ARG A 354 0.31 4.36 5.31
C ARG A 354 0.71 2.96 5.76
N CYS A 355 1.08 2.78 7.03
CA CYS A 355 1.20 1.45 7.60
C CYS A 355 -0.22 0.88 7.83
N LEU A 356 -0.75 0.18 6.83
CA LEU A 356 -2.12 -0.34 6.89
C LEU A 356 -2.19 -1.55 7.81
N ASN A 357 -2.75 -1.32 9.01
CA ASN A 357 -3.16 -2.29 10.02
C ASN A 357 -2.41 -3.64 9.98
N LEU A 358 -1.12 -3.56 10.24
CA LEU A 358 -0.23 -4.70 10.43
C LEU A 358 -0.02 -4.99 11.93
N GLY A 359 -1.06 -4.76 12.74
CA GLY A 359 -1.13 -5.18 14.14
C GLY A 359 -1.01 -4.07 15.18
N THR A 360 -1.68 -2.92 15.02
CA THR A 360 -1.90 -2.02 16.16
C THR A 360 -3.12 -2.51 16.93
N ASN A 361 -2.88 -2.97 18.16
CA ASN A 361 -3.81 -3.64 19.06
C ASN A 361 -5.02 -2.81 19.55
N ASN A 362 -5.50 -1.80 18.81
CA ASN A 362 -6.64 -0.97 19.24
C ASN A 362 -7.50 -0.51 18.05
N ALA A 363 -8.13 -1.47 17.36
CA ALA A 363 -9.47 -1.34 16.76
C ALA A 363 -9.79 -2.70 16.14
N GLY A 364 -10.67 -3.47 16.79
CA GLY A 364 -11.00 -4.82 16.38
C GLY A 364 -11.54 -4.88 14.96
N ILE A 365 -10.85 -5.62 14.09
CA ILE A 365 -11.36 -6.44 12.98
C ILE A 365 -10.27 -7.51 12.74
N GLY A 366 -10.64 -8.80 12.89
CA GLY A 366 -9.82 -9.95 12.49
C GLY A 366 -8.79 -10.43 13.51
N GLY A 367 -9.22 -11.20 14.50
CA GLY A 367 -8.28 -12.01 15.30
C GLY A 367 -7.83 -13.21 14.49
N ASP A 368 -6.52 -13.35 14.27
CA ASP A 368 -5.94 -14.56 13.67
C ASP A 368 -4.63 -14.96 14.34
N THR A 369 -4.34 -16.26 14.25
CA THR A 369 -3.30 -16.98 14.97
C THR A 369 -1.88 -16.63 14.48
N PRO A 370 -0.89 -16.54 15.40
CA PRO A 370 0.50 -16.34 15.03
C PRO A 370 1.03 -17.51 14.18
N PHE A 371 1.59 -17.20 13.01
CA PHE A 371 2.34 -18.18 12.21
C PHE A 371 3.78 -18.20 12.70
N VAL A 372 4.40 -19.37 12.78
CA VAL A 372 5.79 -19.52 13.20
C VAL A 372 6.56 -20.09 12.02
N ASP A 373 7.61 -19.41 11.55
CA ASP A 373 8.45 -19.95 10.48
C ASP A 373 9.26 -21.17 10.94
N SER A 374 9.98 -21.79 9.99
CA SER A 374 10.88 -22.91 10.24
C SER A 374 12.02 -22.61 11.22
N GLY A 375 12.26 -21.34 11.56
CA GLY A 375 13.24 -20.88 12.54
C GLY A 375 12.65 -20.57 13.92
N GLY A 376 11.33 -20.75 14.13
CA GLY A 376 10.69 -20.48 15.42
C GLY A 376 10.25 -19.01 15.61
N LYS A 377 10.30 -18.17 14.58
CA LYS A 377 9.94 -16.75 14.67
C LYS A 377 8.47 -16.52 14.39
N ILE A 378 7.81 -15.74 15.24
CA ILE A 378 6.40 -15.35 15.10
C ILE A 378 6.26 -14.33 13.97
N ILE A 379 5.45 -14.68 12.97
CA ILE A 379 5.07 -13.88 11.83
C ILE A 379 3.58 -13.56 12.01
N ASN A 380 3.30 -12.29 12.25
CA ASN A 380 1.95 -11.75 12.36
C ASN A 380 1.59 -10.97 11.09
N GLY A 381 0.30 -10.92 10.78
CA GLY A 381 -0.26 -10.07 9.76
C GLY A 381 -1.75 -10.38 9.55
N PRO A 382 -2.55 -9.41 9.10
CA PRO A 382 -3.98 -9.58 8.95
C PRO A 382 -4.30 -10.67 7.92
N VAL A 383 -5.38 -11.41 8.16
CA VAL A 383 -6.08 -12.17 7.13
C VAL A 383 -7.10 -11.23 6.49
N PHE A 384 -6.94 -10.98 5.20
CA PHE A 384 -7.91 -10.20 4.44
C PHE A 384 -9.11 -11.09 4.10
N ASP A 385 -10.27 -10.49 3.88
CA ASP A 385 -11.57 -11.12 3.55
C ASP A 385 -11.57 -11.94 2.22
N GLN A 386 -10.38 -12.13 1.65
CA GLN A 386 -10.04 -12.96 0.49
C GLN A 386 -9.33 -14.28 0.89
N GLY A 387 -9.22 -14.61 2.19
CA GLY A 387 -8.47 -15.78 2.66
C GLY A 387 -6.95 -15.66 2.48
N VAL A 388 -6.46 -14.43 2.26
CA VAL A 388 -5.05 -14.10 2.09
C VAL A 388 -4.52 -13.68 3.46
N SER A 389 -3.68 -14.49 4.07
CA SER A 389 -2.92 -14.08 5.25
C SER A 389 -1.62 -13.40 4.79
N LEU A 390 -1.34 -12.19 5.29
CA LEU A 390 -0.05 -11.53 5.06
C LEU A 390 0.93 -11.87 6.19
N GLY A 391 2.19 -12.09 5.84
CA GLY A 391 3.29 -12.15 6.80
C GLY A 391 4.23 -10.98 6.55
N VAL A 392 4.62 -10.26 7.61
CA VAL A 392 5.62 -9.19 7.51
C VAL A 392 6.73 -9.37 8.53
N ILE A 393 7.97 -9.23 8.06
CA ILE A 393 9.18 -9.18 8.88
C ILE A 393 9.92 -7.88 8.55
N ILE A 394 10.35 -7.17 9.59
CA ILE A 394 11.12 -5.96 9.46
C ILE A 394 12.53 -6.17 10.01
N TYR A 395 13.51 -5.73 9.26
CA TYR A 395 14.92 -5.62 9.64
C TYR A 395 15.27 -4.14 9.78
N TYR A 396 15.78 -3.75 10.94
CA TYR A 396 15.98 -2.35 11.31
C TYR A 396 17.21 -2.18 12.22
N ASN A 397 17.59 -0.93 12.46
CA ASN A 397 18.74 -0.55 13.29
C ASN A 397 20.01 -1.30 12.85
N PHE A 398 20.32 -1.18 11.56
CA PHE A 398 21.51 -1.77 10.97
C PHE A 398 22.75 -1.03 11.47
N SER A 399 23.80 -1.78 11.78
CA SER A 399 25.11 -1.24 12.09
C SER A 399 26.20 -2.16 11.60
N ILE A 400 27.39 -1.62 11.34
CA ILE A 400 28.55 -2.43 10.95
C ILE A 400 29.11 -3.11 12.20
N ALA A 401 29.13 -4.44 12.19
CA ALA A 401 29.70 -5.24 13.27
C ALA A 401 31.21 -4.94 13.40
N LYS A 402 31.67 -4.74 14.64
CA LYS A 402 33.07 -4.39 14.95
C LYS A 402 34.00 -5.58 14.95
#